data_AF-A0A1B2ERW9-F1
#
_entry.id   AF-A0A1B2ERW9-F1
#
_cell.length_a   1.000
_cell.length_b   1.000
_cell.length_c   1.000
_cell.angle_alpha   90.00
_cell.angle_beta   90.00
_cell.angle_gamma   90.00
#
_symmetry.space_group_name_H-M   'P 1'
#
loop_
_entity.id
_entity.type
_entity.pdbx_description
1 polymer ?
#
loop_
_entity_poly.entity_id
_entity_poly.type
_entity_poly.pdbx_seq_one_letter_code
_entity_poly.pdbx_strand_id
1 'polypeptide(L)'
;MTETFQGRVIAGRGDAESIAIQVLNFIVVDVDRIIQFLNITGLQPETIRASARSSQFLLGVLEYVAKDDDLLKAIDHELKIRPAAILAAIVHLSPEPEEKPLDKKVASTPQLPRRNLFQ
;
A
#
# COMPACT_ATOMS: atom_id res chain seq x y z
N MET A 1 -8.71 30.62 -12.93
CA MET A 1 -9.16 29.24 -13.21
C MET A 1 -8.77 28.41 -12.01
N THR A 2 -9.68 27.59 -11.48
CA THR A 2 -9.67 27.09 -10.11
C THR A 2 -8.62 26.01 -9.89
N GLU A 3 -7.42 26.41 -9.49
CA GLU A 3 -6.40 25.54 -8.92
C GLU A 3 -6.75 25.21 -7.46
N THR A 4 -7.66 24.26 -7.26
CA THR A 4 -7.82 23.57 -5.98
C THR A 4 -6.61 22.66 -5.78
N PHE A 5 -5.47 23.24 -5.41
CA PHE A 5 -4.33 22.54 -4.81
C PHE A 5 -4.75 22.05 -3.44
N GLN A 6 -5.36 20.87 -3.38
CA GLN A 6 -5.59 20.24 -2.09
C GLN A 6 -4.52 19.17 -1.93
N GLY A 7 -3.45 19.56 -1.21
CA GLY A 7 -2.67 18.63 -0.41
C GLY A 7 -3.61 17.96 0.59
N ARG A 8 -4.42 17.02 0.12
CA ARG A 8 -5.33 16.25 0.95
C ARG A 8 -4.46 15.35 1.80
N VAL A 9 -4.29 15.76 3.05
CA VAL A 9 -4.05 14.83 4.15
C VAL A 9 -5.20 13.84 4.08
N ILE A 10 -4.91 12.59 3.76
CA ILE A 10 -5.94 11.56 3.76
C ILE A 10 -6.55 11.47 5.16
N ALA A 11 -7.84 11.77 5.27
CA ALA A 11 -8.50 11.88 6.57
C ALA A 11 -8.87 10.52 7.18
N GLY A 12 -8.75 9.42 6.42
CA GLY A 12 -9.05 8.07 6.88
C GLY A 12 -9.06 7.03 5.75
N ARG A 13 -9.37 5.78 6.10
CA ARG A 13 -9.36 4.64 5.17
C ARG A 13 -10.20 4.86 3.91
N GLY A 14 -11.41 5.40 4.02
CA GLY A 14 -12.26 5.63 2.85
C GLY A 14 -11.69 6.64 1.83
N ASP A 15 -10.91 7.62 2.28
CA ASP A 15 -10.22 8.57 1.39
C ASP A 15 -9.05 7.87 0.68
N ALA A 16 -8.32 7.02 1.41
CA ALA A 16 -7.26 6.19 0.85
C ALA A 16 -7.78 5.16 -0.17
N GLU A 17 -8.92 4.51 0.10
CA GLU A 17 -9.59 3.61 -0.85
C GLU A 17 -10.00 4.35 -2.12
N SER A 18 -10.54 5.57 -1.98
CA SER A 18 -10.92 6.40 -3.13
C SER A 18 -9.71 6.79 -3.98
N ILE A 19 -8.57 7.13 -3.37
CA ILE A 19 -7.31 7.38 -4.10
C ILE A 19 -6.86 6.13 -4.83
N ALA A 20 -6.87 4.97 -4.18
CA ALA A 20 -6.46 3.72 -4.80
C ALA A 20 -7.33 3.33 -5.99
N ILE A 21 -8.65 3.54 -5.91
CA ILE A 21 -9.57 3.31 -7.03
C ILE A 21 -9.27 4.25 -8.20
N GLN A 22 -8.97 5.52 -7.93
CA GLN A 22 -8.60 6.47 -8.99
C GLN A 22 -7.30 6.07 -9.68
N VAL A 23 -6.28 5.68 -8.91
CA VAL A 23 -5.00 5.17 -9.44
C VAL A 23 -5.22 3.89 -10.24
N LEU A 24 -6.04 2.96 -9.75
CA LEU A 24 -6.38 1.75 -10.49
C LEU A 24 -7.06 2.09 -11.82
N ASN A 25 -8.00 3.03 -11.84
CA ASN A 25 -8.69 3.44 -13.06
C ASN A 25 -7.70 4.04 -14.08
N PHE A 26 -6.72 4.82 -13.61
CA PHE A 26 -5.64 5.35 -14.45
C PHE A 26 -4.79 4.25 -15.10
N ILE A 27 -4.52 3.15 -14.38
CA ILE A 27 -3.82 1.98 -14.94
C ILE A 27 -4.73 1.25 -15.94
N VAL A 28 -6.01 1.07 -15.63
CA VAL A 28 -6.96 0.31 -16.47
C VAL A 28 -7.33 1.03 -17.76
N VAL A 29 -7.32 2.37 -17.77
CA VAL A 29 -7.57 3.17 -18.97
C VAL A 29 -6.48 2.97 -20.04
N ASP A 30 -5.25 2.67 -19.63
CA ASP A 30 -4.13 2.43 -20.53
C ASP A 30 -3.84 0.93 -20.68
N VAL A 31 -3.96 0.44 -21.91
CA VAL A 31 -3.84 -1.00 -22.20
C VAL A 31 -2.43 -1.53 -21.93
N ASP A 32 -1.39 -0.72 -22.15
CA ASP A 32 -0.01 -1.13 -21.92
C ASP A 32 0.28 -1.26 -20.41
N ARG A 33 -0.14 -0.24 -19.64
CA ARG A 33 0.00 -0.22 -18.18
C ARG A 33 -0.74 -1.36 -17.51
N ILE A 34 -1.98 -1.65 -17.92
CA ILE A 34 -2.73 -2.76 -17.31
C ILE A 34 -2.11 -4.11 -17.62
N ILE A 35 -1.60 -4.32 -18.84
CA ILE A 35 -0.89 -5.56 -19.20
C ILE A 35 0.37 -5.71 -18.35
N GLN A 36 1.16 -4.65 -18.22
CA GLN A 36 2.37 -4.66 -17.40
C GLN A 36 2.06 -4.92 -15.91
N PHE A 37 1.04 -4.25 -15.37
CA PHE A 37 0.57 -4.48 -14.01
C PHE A 37 0.16 -5.94 -13.78
N LEU A 38 -0.63 -6.52 -14.69
CA LEU A 38 -1.04 -7.92 -14.62
C LEU A 38 0.15 -8.88 -14.69
N ASN A 39 1.13 -8.60 -15.54
CA ASN A 39 2.34 -9.41 -15.68
C ASN A 39 3.17 -9.41 -14.39
N ILE A 40 3.34 -8.25 -13.76
CA ILE A 40 4.15 -8.08 -12.55
C ILE A 40 3.44 -8.66 -11.32
N THR A 41 2.13 -8.46 -11.21
CA THR A 41 1.35 -8.91 -10.04
C THR A 41 0.89 -10.37 -10.14
N GLY A 42 0.93 -10.96 -11.34
CA GLY A 42 0.38 -12.29 -11.61
C GLY A 42 -1.14 -12.36 -11.53
N LEU A 43 -1.82 -11.21 -11.51
CA LEU A 43 -3.28 -11.14 -11.47
C LEU A 43 -3.89 -11.51 -12.83
N GLN A 44 -5.20 -11.76 -12.83
CA GLN A 44 -5.98 -12.04 -14.03
C GLN A 44 -6.98 -10.90 -14.24
N PRO A 45 -7.25 -10.49 -15.49
CA PRO A 45 -8.16 -9.37 -15.78
C PRO A 45 -9.57 -9.61 -15.22
N GLU A 46 -10.02 -10.87 -15.25
CA GLU A 46 -11.29 -11.35 -14.70
C GLU A 46 -11.35 -11.27 -13.16
N THR A 47 -10.22 -11.39 -12.46
CA THR A 47 -10.17 -11.29 -11.00
C THR A 47 -9.99 -9.85 -10.51
N ILE A 48 -9.54 -8.91 -11.36
CA ILE A 48 -9.39 -7.48 -10.99
C ILE A 48 -10.68 -6.94 -10.38
N ARG A 49 -11.83 -7.17 -11.02
CA ARG A 49 -13.10 -6.58 -10.57
C ARG A 49 -13.55 -7.11 -9.21
N ALA A 50 -13.25 -8.38 -8.94
CA ALA A 50 -13.51 -8.99 -7.63
C ALA A 50 -12.52 -8.46 -6.59
N SER A 51 -11.24 -8.40 -6.94
CA SER A 51 -10.17 -7.95 -6.06
C SER A 51 -10.25 -6.45 -5.75
N ALA A 52 -10.74 -5.61 -6.67
CA ALA A 52 -10.97 -4.18 -6.45
C ALA A 52 -12.00 -3.89 -5.34
N ARG A 53 -12.77 -4.89 -4.90
CA ARG A 53 -13.65 -4.81 -3.72
C ARG A 53 -12.90 -5.05 -2.40
N SER A 54 -11.64 -5.48 -2.47
CA SER A 54 -10.79 -5.77 -1.32
C SER A 54 -9.79 -4.63 -1.11
N SER A 55 -9.79 -4.04 0.07
CA SER A 55 -8.85 -2.97 0.43
C SER A 55 -7.38 -3.44 0.37
N GLN A 56 -7.12 -4.74 0.56
CA GLN A 56 -5.78 -5.32 0.43
C GLN A 56 -5.26 -5.34 -1.01
N PHE A 57 -6.16 -5.47 -1.99
CA PHE A 57 -5.79 -5.33 -3.40
C PHE A 57 -5.45 -3.89 -3.74
N LEU A 58 -6.28 -2.95 -3.27
CA LEU A 58 -6.06 -1.52 -3.44
C LEU A 58 -4.71 -1.09 -2.86
N LEU A 59 -4.34 -1.62 -1.69
CA LEU A 59 -3.01 -1.45 -1.11
C LEU A 59 -1.90 -1.94 -2.06
N GLY A 60 -2.03 -3.14 -2.62
CA GLY A 60 -1.04 -3.69 -3.56
C GLY A 60 -0.89 -2.86 -4.84
N VAL A 61 -1.98 -2.24 -5.33
CA VAL A 61 -1.94 -1.30 -6.46
C VAL A 61 -1.14 -0.05 -6.10
N LEU A 62 -1.38 0.52 -4.91
CA LEU A 62 -0.65 1.70 -4.45
C LEU A 62 0.85 1.40 -4.24
N GLU A 63 1.19 0.24 -3.66
CA GLU A 63 2.56 -0.23 -3.47
C GLU A 63 3.28 -0.45 -4.82
N TYR A 64 2.57 -0.94 -5.83
CA TYR A 64 3.10 -1.10 -7.19
C TYR A 64 3.48 0.25 -7.80
N VAL A 65 2.57 1.22 -7.79
CA VAL A 65 2.87 2.55 -8.34
C VAL A 65 3.91 3.29 -7.52
N ALA A 66 3.95 3.08 -6.20
CA ALA A 66 4.95 3.70 -5.33
C ALA A 66 6.38 3.22 -5.61
N LYS A 67 6.55 2.05 -6.22
CA LYS A 67 7.86 1.51 -6.64
C LYS A 67 8.33 2.05 -7.99
N ASP A 68 7.46 2.70 -8.75
CA ASP A 68 7.74 3.17 -10.10
C ASP A 68 7.62 4.70 -10.16
N ASP A 69 8.78 5.37 -10.20
CA ASP A 69 8.87 6.83 -10.23
C ASP A 69 8.22 7.47 -11.47
N ASP A 70 8.16 6.75 -12.60
CA ASP A 70 7.54 7.26 -13.82
C ASP A 70 6.01 7.26 -13.71
N LEU A 71 5.44 6.16 -13.20
CA LEU A 71 4.03 6.07 -12.85
C LEU A 71 3.60 7.13 -11.84
N LEU A 72 4.40 7.37 -10.78
CA LEU A 72 4.11 8.43 -9.81
C LEU A 72 4.03 9.82 -10.46
N LYS A 73 4.95 10.14 -11.36
CA LYS A 73 4.92 11.41 -12.10
C LYS A 73 3.74 11.50 -13.04
N ALA A 74 3.41 10.41 -13.73
CA ALA A 74 2.26 10.36 -14.63
C ALA A 74 0.94 10.55 -13.87
N ILE A 75 0.82 9.96 -12.67
CA ILE A 75 -0.32 10.13 -11.76
C ILE A 75 -0.40 11.57 -11.21
N ASP A 76 0.72 12.16 -10.78
CA ASP A 76 0.76 13.57 -10.35
C ASP A 76 0.33 14.50 -11.49
N HIS A 77 0.76 14.20 -12.72
CA HIS A 77 0.40 15.01 -13.89
C HIS A 77 -1.08 14.90 -14.26
N GLU A 78 -1.63 13.68 -14.34
CA GLU A 78 -2.98 13.41 -14.83
C GLU A 78 -4.05 13.56 -13.74
N LEU A 79 -3.84 12.94 -12.57
CA LEU A 79 -4.79 12.93 -11.47
C LEU A 79 -4.59 14.08 -10.47
N LYS A 80 -3.49 14.84 -10.57
CA LYS A 80 -3.10 15.87 -9.59
C LYS A 80 -2.95 15.33 -8.17
N ILE A 81 -2.67 14.03 -8.03
CA ILE A 81 -2.45 13.36 -6.75
C ILE A 81 -0.95 13.37 -6.46
N ARG A 82 -0.56 13.98 -5.34
CA ARG A 82 0.83 14.02 -4.91
C ARG A 82 1.33 12.61 -4.58
N PRO A 83 2.59 12.26 -4.88
CA PRO A 83 3.18 10.98 -4.48
C PRO A 83 3.14 10.76 -2.96
N ALA A 84 3.27 11.83 -2.17
CA ALA A 84 3.12 11.77 -0.72
C ALA A 84 1.73 11.28 -0.26
N ALA A 85 0.66 11.62 -1.00
CA ALA A 85 -0.69 11.16 -0.69
C ALA A 85 -0.88 9.67 -0.99
N ILE A 86 -0.21 9.15 -2.03
CA ILE A 86 -0.17 7.73 -2.36
C ILE A 86 0.53 6.95 -1.23
N LEU A 87 1.69 7.42 -0.79
CA LEU A 87 2.44 6.81 0.31
C LEU A 87 1.63 6.83 1.62
N ALA A 88 0.96 7.94 1.90
CA ALA A 88 0.06 8.01 3.05
C ALA A 88 -1.07 6.97 2.90
N ALA A 89 -1.68 6.86 1.71
CA ALA A 89 -2.79 5.94 1.49
C ALA A 89 -2.37 4.48 1.71
N ILE A 90 -1.14 4.11 1.35
CA ILE A 90 -0.54 2.81 1.70
C ILE A 90 -0.53 2.61 3.22
N VAL A 91 -0.05 3.59 3.99
CA VAL A 91 0.00 3.49 5.47
C VAL A 91 -1.39 3.30 6.08
N HIS A 92 -2.43 3.96 5.54
CA HIS A 92 -3.79 3.85 6.06
C HIS A 92 -4.53 2.57 5.62
N LEU A 93 -4.23 2.04 4.43
CA LEU A 93 -4.82 0.81 3.90
C LEU A 93 -4.06 -0.44 4.33
N SER A 94 -2.77 -0.30 4.62
CA SER A 94 -2.03 -1.33 5.30
C SER A 94 -2.78 -1.61 6.59
N PRO A 95 -3.08 -2.88 6.90
CA PRO A 95 -3.44 -3.18 8.26
C PRO A 95 -2.28 -2.65 9.10
N GLU A 96 -2.55 -1.72 10.01
CA GLU A 96 -1.76 -1.68 11.24
C GLU A 96 -1.63 -3.15 11.64
N PRO A 97 -0.43 -3.65 11.95
CA PRO A 97 -0.36 -4.96 12.58
C PRO A 97 -1.32 -4.86 13.77
N GLU A 98 -2.49 -5.51 13.66
CA GLU A 98 -3.14 -6.04 14.85
C GLU A 98 -1.99 -6.60 15.66
N GLU A 99 -1.84 -6.11 16.88
CA GLU A 99 -0.85 -6.58 17.83
C GLU A 99 -0.64 -8.08 17.66
N LYS A 100 0.41 -8.47 16.94
CA LYS A 100 1.21 -9.56 17.46
C LYS A 100 1.99 -8.84 18.53
N PRO A 101 1.66 -8.96 19.83
CA PRO A 101 2.59 -8.51 20.83
C PRO A 101 3.93 -9.07 20.42
N LEU A 102 4.95 -8.24 20.46
CA LEU A 102 6.33 -8.66 20.42
C LEU A 102 6.61 -9.46 21.71
N ASP A 103 5.83 -10.50 21.99
CA ASP A 103 6.30 -11.72 22.62
C ASP A 103 7.28 -12.32 21.63
N LYS A 104 8.52 -11.83 21.74
CA LYS A 104 9.71 -12.62 21.49
C LYS A 104 9.59 -13.90 22.33
N LYS A 105 8.86 -14.89 21.81
CA LYS A 105 9.02 -16.28 22.22
C LYS A 105 9.71 -17.05 21.10
N VAL A 106 10.89 -16.54 20.70
CA VAL A 106 12.06 -17.42 20.68
C VAL A 106 12.40 -17.68 22.14
N ALA A 107 11.61 -18.55 22.76
CA ALA A 107 12.00 -19.27 23.96
C ALA A 107 11.95 -20.75 23.59
N SER A 108 12.81 -21.12 22.64
CA SER A 108 13.46 -22.42 22.73
C SER A 108 14.45 -22.33 23.89
N THR A 109 13.93 -22.62 25.09
CA THR A 109 14.60 -23.28 26.23
C THR A 109 15.81 -22.58 26.89
N PRO A 110 16.03 -22.81 28.21
CA PRO A 110 16.19 -21.74 29.18
C PRO A 110 17.66 -21.42 29.47
N GLN A 111 17.97 -20.14 29.65
CA GLN A 111 19.25 -19.72 30.18
C GLN A 111 19.41 -20.18 31.62
N LEU A 112 20.38 -21.05 31.86
CA LEU A 112 20.91 -21.39 33.18
C LEU A 112 21.34 -20.10 33.89
N PRO A 113 20.93 -19.85 35.15
CA PRO A 113 21.47 -18.74 35.92
C PRO A 113 22.95 -19.03 36.22
N ARG A 114 23.85 -18.41 35.46
CA ARG A 114 25.24 -18.23 35.89
C ARG A 114 25.26 -17.13 36.95
N ARG A 115 25.16 -17.52 38.23
CA ARG A 115 25.66 -16.69 39.33
C ARG A 115 26.35 -17.57 40.38
N ASN A 116 27.68 -17.63 40.23
CA ASN A 116 28.75 -17.87 41.19
C ASN A 116 28.43 -18.50 42.56
N LEU A 117 29.03 -19.68 42.76
CA LEU A 117 29.83 -20.04 43.93
C LEU A 117 30.49 -18.79 44.54
N PHE A 118 30.18 -18.40 45.78
CA PHE A 118 31.02 -17.65 46.77
C PHE A 118 30.14 -17.07 47.89
N GLN A 119 29.69 -17.90 48.84
CA GLN A 119 29.94 -17.73 50.29
C GLN A 119 29.53 -18.99 51.06
#